data_AF-A0A1B2F1F1-F1
#
_entry.id   AF-A0A1B2F1F1-F1
#
_cell.length_a   1.000
_cell.length_b   1.000
_cell.length_c   1.000
_cell.angle_alpha   90.00
_cell.angle_beta   90.00
_cell.angle_gamma   90.00
#
_symmetry.space_group_name_H-M   'P 1'
#
loop_
_entity.id
_entity.type
_entity.pdbx_description
1 polymer ?
#
loop_
_entity_poly.entity_id
_entity_poly.type
_entity_poly.pdbx_seq_one_letter_code
_entity_poly.pdbx_strand_id
1 'polypeptide(L)'
;MANSATLDGYMHIEGFDQFGREIFDKKEIRKGMRRAGRVVTRRAQLNLALARGQNNYPVNRTGRTVESITFKVSRSGFLVKIAPRKTPDMPEYYPAYLHYGVKQGARVRGLESGKRRKKGERAAAVAQRANGAWRIEPRANYMEDALQDEKDQVQSILRAAFAAALP
;
A
#
# COMPACT_ATOMS: atom_id res chain seq x y z
N MET A 1 -18.72 -8.41 11.72
CA MET A 1 -17.75 -9.15 10.89
C MET A 1 -16.77 -8.16 10.30
N ALA A 2 -15.65 -7.89 11.00
CA ALA A 2 -14.61 -7.00 10.49
C ALA A 2 -13.92 -7.71 9.32
N ASN A 3 -13.94 -7.10 8.13
CA ASN A 3 -13.14 -7.54 6.98
C ASN A 3 -11.67 -7.16 7.21
N SER A 4 -11.05 -7.66 8.27
CA SER A 4 -9.60 -7.61 8.43
C SER A 4 -8.99 -8.75 7.61
N ALA A 5 -9.06 -8.63 6.27
CA ALA A 5 -7.97 -9.19 5.49
C ALA A 5 -6.75 -8.44 5.99
N THR A 6 -5.87 -9.11 6.73
CA THR A 6 -4.55 -8.61 7.14
C THR A 6 -3.73 -8.41 5.87
N LEU A 7 -4.05 -7.34 5.15
CA LEU A 7 -3.13 -6.70 4.24
C LEU A 7 -2.16 -5.99 5.18
N ASP A 8 -0.97 -6.53 5.32
CA ASP A 8 0.09 -5.97 6.16
C ASP A 8 0.41 -4.51 5.78
N GLY A 9 0.01 -4.06 4.58
CA GLY A 9 0.04 -2.65 4.14
C GLY A 9 -1.18 -1.78 4.51
N TYR A 10 -2.11 -2.26 5.33
CA TYR A 10 -3.30 -1.54 5.79
C TYR A 10 -3.37 -1.50 7.32
N MET A 11 -3.63 -0.31 7.86
CA MET A 11 -3.84 -0.12 9.28
C MET A 11 -5.14 0.63 9.53
N HIS A 12 -6.04 0.00 10.27
CA HIS A 12 -7.26 0.61 10.79
C HIS A 12 -7.04 1.10 12.23
N ILE A 13 -7.67 2.21 12.60
CA ILE A 13 -7.65 2.72 13.96
C ILE A 13 -9.00 2.44 14.59
N GLU A 14 -9.01 1.54 15.55
CA GLU A 14 -10.20 1.14 16.32
C GLU A 14 -10.59 2.21 17.36
N GLY A 15 -11.81 2.09 17.89
CA GLY A 15 -12.32 2.94 18.98
C GLY A 15 -13.09 4.18 18.53
N PHE A 16 -13.09 4.48 17.22
CA PHE A 16 -13.81 5.62 16.66
C PHE A 16 -14.92 5.22 15.67
N ASP A 17 -15.15 3.92 15.48
CA ASP A 17 -16.10 3.37 14.50
C ASP A 17 -17.57 3.65 14.86
N GLN A 18 -17.85 3.92 16.14
CA GLN A 18 -19.19 4.28 16.61
C GLN A 18 -19.63 5.69 16.20
N PHE A 19 -18.69 6.53 15.77
CA PHE A 19 -18.94 7.93 15.45
C PHE A 19 -19.15 8.11 13.94
N GLY A 20 -20.20 8.84 13.56
CA GLY A 20 -20.40 9.26 12.18
C GLY A 20 -19.28 10.19 11.72
N ARG A 21 -18.86 10.11 10.45
CA ARG A 21 -17.76 10.96 9.92
C ARG A 21 -18.06 12.46 10.03
N GLU A 22 -19.32 12.81 10.14
CA GLU A 22 -19.83 14.18 10.16
C GLU A 22 -19.50 14.91 11.46
N ILE A 23 -19.29 14.18 12.57
CA ILE A 23 -19.07 14.78 13.88
C ILE A 23 -17.62 15.24 14.08
N PHE A 24 -16.69 14.72 13.29
CA PHE A 24 -15.27 15.03 13.45
C PHE A 24 -14.90 16.34 12.76
N ASP A 25 -14.06 17.15 13.42
CA ASP A 25 -13.36 18.23 12.75
C ASP A 25 -12.37 17.66 11.71
N LYS A 26 -12.76 17.77 10.44
CA LYS A 26 -11.96 17.35 9.29
C LYS A 26 -10.58 18.01 9.26
N LYS A 27 -10.41 19.22 9.79
CA LYS A 27 -9.13 19.93 9.82
C LYS A 27 -8.14 19.21 10.72
N GLU A 28 -8.55 18.85 11.93
CA GLU A 28 -7.71 18.12 12.89
C GLU A 28 -7.44 16.67 12.44
N ILE A 29 -8.45 15.98 11.90
CA ILE A 29 -8.24 14.64 11.28
C ILE A 29 -7.19 14.73 10.17
N ARG A 30 -7.33 15.68 9.24
CA ARG A 30 -6.38 15.83 8.13
C ARG A 30 -4.98 16.17 8.63
N LYS A 31 -4.85 16.94 9.71
CA LYS A 31 -3.56 17.28 10.32
C LYS A 31 -2.87 16.03 10.88
N GLY A 32 -3.59 15.21 11.65
CA GLY A 32 -3.09 13.92 12.15
C GLY A 32 -2.68 12.97 11.02
N MET A 33 -3.55 12.84 10.02
CA MET A 33 -3.33 12.01 8.83
C MET A 33 -2.09 12.45 8.03
N ARG A 34 -1.87 13.76 7.85
CA ARG A 34 -0.63 14.28 7.24
C ARG A 34 0.61 14.01 8.09
N ARG A 35 0.49 13.95 9.42
CA ARG A 35 1.61 13.64 10.32
C ARG A 35 1.96 12.15 10.22
N ALA A 36 0.98 11.27 10.32
CA ALA A 36 1.11 9.84 10.07
C ALA A 36 1.75 9.53 8.71
N GLY A 37 1.23 10.13 7.64
CA GLY A 37 1.77 9.96 6.29
C GLY A 37 3.24 10.38 6.17
N ARG A 38 3.65 11.47 6.84
CA ARG A 38 5.05 11.93 6.87
C ARG A 38 5.99 10.94 7.56
N VAL A 39 5.57 10.37 8.68
CA VAL A 39 6.35 9.35 9.42
C VAL A 39 6.63 8.15 8.52
N VAL A 40 5.57 7.51 8.01
CA VAL A 40 5.68 6.30 7.19
C VAL A 40 6.45 6.57 5.90
N THR A 41 6.22 7.73 5.25
CA THR A 41 6.94 8.11 4.03
C THR A 41 8.44 8.24 4.29
N ARG A 42 8.85 8.92 5.37
CA ARG A 42 10.27 9.09 5.72
C ARG A 42 10.93 7.75 6.02
N ARG A 43 10.26 6.89 6.79
CA ARG A 43 10.76 5.55 7.08
C ARG A 43 10.90 4.71 5.81
N ALA A 44 9.90 4.72 4.94
CA ALA A 44 9.95 4.02 3.65
C ALA A 44 11.10 4.52 2.75
N GLN A 45 11.34 5.84 2.72
CA GLN A 45 12.47 6.45 2.02
C GLN A 45 13.81 5.99 2.59
N LEU A 46 13.94 5.95 3.91
CA LEU A 46 15.14 5.46 4.60
C LEU A 46 15.38 3.97 4.33
N ASN A 47 14.34 3.13 4.44
CA ASN A 47 14.42 1.70 4.16
C ASN A 47 14.95 1.45 2.75
N LEU A 48 14.43 2.18 1.75
CA LEU A 48 14.90 2.06 0.37
C LEU A 48 16.32 2.62 0.15
N ALA A 49 16.64 3.76 0.76
CA ALA A 49 17.94 4.41 0.59
C ALA A 49 19.09 3.61 1.23
N LEU A 50 18.85 3.04 2.41
CA LEU A 50 19.87 2.35 3.21
C LEU A 50 20.02 0.87 2.84
N ALA A 51 18.96 0.20 2.40
CA ALA A 51 19.03 -1.24 2.12
C ALA A 51 20.01 -1.58 1.00
N ARG A 52 20.24 -0.68 0.02
CA ARG A 52 21.15 -0.95 -1.12
C ARG A 52 20.89 -2.30 -1.82
N GLY A 53 19.63 -2.75 -1.86
CA GLY A 53 19.22 -4.04 -2.42
C GLY A 53 19.13 -5.21 -1.42
N GLN A 54 19.48 -5.00 -0.16
CA GLN A 54 19.23 -5.96 0.93
C GLN A 54 17.73 -6.16 1.15
N ASN A 55 17.36 -7.28 1.78
CA ASN A 55 15.98 -7.68 2.05
C ASN A 55 15.09 -7.74 0.79
N ASN A 56 15.68 -7.95 -0.39
CA ASN A 56 14.97 -8.00 -1.67
C ASN A 56 14.26 -6.67 -2.06
N TYR A 57 14.68 -5.55 -1.48
CA TYR A 57 14.26 -4.22 -1.92
C TYR A 57 14.88 -3.86 -3.29
N PRO A 58 14.24 -2.97 -4.06
CA PRO A 58 14.85 -2.46 -5.28
C PRO A 58 16.13 -1.69 -4.97
N VAL A 59 17.13 -1.80 -5.86
CA VAL A 59 18.39 -1.04 -5.73
C VAL A 59 18.13 0.41 -6.09
N ASN A 60 18.44 1.31 -5.16
CA ASN A 60 18.43 2.74 -5.43
C ASN A 60 19.75 3.17 -6.12
N ARG A 61 19.68 3.56 -7.41
CA ARG A 61 20.85 4.04 -8.18
C ARG A 61 20.93 5.57 -8.26
N THR A 62 19.81 6.25 -8.45
CA THR A 62 19.76 7.69 -8.78
C THR A 62 18.98 8.53 -7.77
N GLY A 63 18.39 7.94 -6.74
CA GLY A 63 17.55 8.65 -5.77
C GLY A 63 16.10 8.87 -6.22
N ARG A 64 15.82 8.85 -7.53
CA ARG A 64 14.48 9.14 -8.09
C ARG A 64 13.36 8.30 -7.47
N THR A 65 13.59 7.00 -7.27
CA THR A 65 12.59 6.13 -6.64
C THR A 65 12.32 6.52 -5.20
N VAL A 66 13.34 6.92 -4.44
CA VAL A 66 13.17 7.39 -3.06
C VAL A 66 12.33 8.66 -3.01
N GLU A 67 12.65 9.63 -3.87
CA GLU A 67 11.92 10.91 -3.96
C GLU A 67 10.47 10.73 -4.42
N SER A 68 10.20 9.69 -5.21
CA SER A 68 8.85 9.38 -5.68
C SER A 68 7.90 8.92 -4.57
N ILE A 69 8.43 8.40 -3.46
CA ILE A 69 7.62 7.90 -2.35
C ILE A 69 6.98 9.10 -1.66
N THR A 70 5.66 9.19 -1.75
CA THR A 70 4.92 10.30 -1.16
C THR A 70 3.59 9.82 -0.59
N PHE A 71 3.00 10.64 0.28
CA PHE A 71 1.70 10.38 0.86
C PHE A 71 0.62 11.30 0.26
N LYS A 72 -0.63 10.84 0.26
CA LYS A 72 -1.80 11.67 -0.02
C LYS A 72 -2.93 11.33 0.91
N VAL A 73 -3.43 12.37 1.55
CA VAL A 73 -4.66 12.30 2.33
C VAL A 73 -5.85 12.30 1.36
N SER A 74 -6.84 11.45 1.63
CA SER A 74 -8.09 11.38 0.88
C SER A 74 -8.86 12.71 0.96
N ARG A 75 -9.81 12.89 0.04
CA ARG A 75 -10.71 14.07 0.08
C ARG A 75 -11.50 14.11 1.39
N SER A 76 -11.98 12.94 1.86
CA SER A 76 -12.72 12.81 3.12
C SER A 76 -11.88 13.14 4.36
N GLY A 77 -10.55 13.02 4.29
CA GLY A 77 -9.65 13.21 5.41
C GLY A 77 -9.30 11.91 6.15
N PHE A 78 -10.15 10.88 6.11
CA PHE A 78 -10.03 9.67 6.92
C PHE A 78 -9.13 8.56 6.34
N LEU A 79 -8.30 8.87 5.36
CA LEU A 79 -7.39 7.89 4.76
C LEU A 79 -6.13 8.57 4.26
N VAL A 80 -4.99 7.91 4.46
CA VAL A 80 -3.70 8.29 3.90
C VAL A 80 -3.19 7.15 3.04
N LYS A 81 -2.86 7.45 1.79
CA LYS A 81 -2.19 6.51 0.88
C LYS A 81 -0.73 6.90 0.75
N ILE A 82 0.18 5.95 1.02
CA ILE A 82 1.60 6.06 0.70
C ILE A 82 1.85 5.26 -0.59
N ALA A 83 2.47 5.88 -1.59
CA ALA A 83 2.81 5.23 -2.84
C ALA A 83 3.86 6.03 -3.62
N PRO A 84 4.65 5.39 -4.50
CA PRO A 84 5.45 6.07 -5.50
C PRO A 84 4.58 6.90 -6.45
N ARG A 85 5.02 8.11 -6.79
CA ARG A 85 4.37 8.98 -7.79
C ARG A 85 5.35 9.47 -8.84
N LYS A 86 4.81 9.78 -10.03
CA LYS A 86 5.59 10.42 -11.09
C LYS A 86 6.11 11.76 -10.57
N THR A 87 7.42 11.93 -10.61
CA THR A 87 8.10 13.21 -10.35
C THR A 87 8.50 13.87 -11.68
N PRO A 88 8.83 15.17 -11.69
CA PRO A 88 9.32 15.85 -12.89
C PRO A 88 10.57 15.18 -13.50
N ASP A 89 11.44 14.61 -12.66
CA ASP A 89 12.67 13.92 -13.07
C ASP A 89 12.43 12.52 -13.66
N MET A 90 11.17 12.09 -13.74
CA MET A 90 10.74 10.83 -14.32
C MET A 90 10.03 11.08 -15.66
N PRO A 91 10.67 10.83 -16.82
CA PRO A 91 10.01 10.96 -18.11
C PRO A 91 8.79 10.03 -18.21
N GLU A 92 8.93 8.80 -17.72
CA GLU A 92 7.86 7.81 -17.61
C GLU A 92 7.66 7.37 -16.16
N TYR A 93 6.40 7.11 -15.79
CA TYR A 93 6.09 6.56 -14.47
C TYR A 93 6.43 5.07 -14.44
N TYR A 94 7.61 4.74 -13.96
CA TYR A 94 8.06 3.36 -13.84
C TYR A 94 8.68 3.07 -12.47
N PRO A 95 7.89 3.04 -11.37
CA PRO A 95 8.36 2.43 -10.14
C PRO A 95 8.39 0.92 -10.40
N ALA A 96 9.52 0.39 -10.87
CA ALA A 96 9.72 -1.04 -11.09
C ALA A 96 9.72 -1.77 -9.73
N TYR A 97 8.54 -1.94 -9.14
CA TYR A 97 8.36 -2.57 -7.84
C TYR A 97 7.20 -3.56 -7.92
N LEU A 98 7.55 -4.84 -7.82
CA LEU A 98 6.61 -5.96 -7.94
C LEU A 98 6.52 -6.68 -6.59
N HIS A 99 5.71 -6.14 -5.68
CA HIS A 99 5.47 -6.76 -4.38
C HIS A 99 4.94 -8.20 -4.53
N TYR A 100 3.92 -8.41 -5.37
CA TYR A 100 3.29 -9.71 -5.57
C TYR A 100 3.99 -10.60 -6.62
N GLY A 101 5.08 -10.13 -7.23
CA GLY A 101 5.76 -10.82 -8.32
C GLY A 101 4.89 -11.02 -9.57
N VAL A 102 5.37 -11.85 -10.49
CA VAL A 102 4.67 -12.22 -11.73
C VAL A 102 4.84 -13.71 -11.97
N LYS A 103 3.73 -14.46 -12.00
CA LYS A 103 3.73 -15.89 -12.39
C LYS A 103 4.00 -16.07 -13.89
N GLN A 104 4.66 -17.18 -14.25
CA GLN A 104 4.78 -17.62 -15.63
C GLN A 104 3.41 -17.91 -16.26
N GLY A 105 3.36 -17.85 -17.59
CA GLY A 105 2.13 -18.04 -18.36
C GLY A 105 1.22 -16.80 -18.43
N ALA A 106 0.32 -16.81 -19.42
CA ALA A 106 -0.63 -15.73 -19.63
C ALA A 106 -1.67 -15.66 -18.49
N ARG A 107 -2.25 -14.47 -18.26
CA ARG A 107 -3.45 -14.35 -17.44
C ARG A 107 -4.55 -15.24 -18.02
N VAL A 108 -5.41 -15.81 -17.17
CA VAL A 108 -6.59 -16.55 -17.61
C VAL A 108 -7.50 -15.60 -18.40
N ARG A 109 -7.49 -15.72 -19.73
CA ARG A 109 -8.28 -14.88 -20.66
C ARG A 109 -9.69 -15.41 -20.84
N GLY A 110 -10.55 -14.70 -21.57
CA GLY A 110 -11.79 -15.29 -22.09
C GLY A 110 -11.50 -16.49 -22.99
N LEU A 111 -12.47 -17.39 -23.16
CA LEU A 111 -12.38 -18.45 -24.17
C LEU A 111 -12.50 -17.78 -25.56
N GLU A 112 -11.72 -18.24 -26.54
CA GLU A 112 -11.65 -17.64 -27.89
C GLU A 112 -13.01 -17.59 -28.61
N SER A 113 -13.89 -18.54 -28.30
CA SER A 113 -15.23 -18.65 -28.89
C SER A 113 -16.31 -17.80 -28.22
N GLY A 114 -15.96 -16.92 -27.27
CA GLY A 114 -16.92 -16.13 -26.49
C GLY A 114 -17.77 -16.97 -25.52
N LYS A 115 -17.55 -18.29 -25.47
CA LYS A 115 -18.27 -19.21 -24.58
C LYS A 115 -17.95 -18.91 -23.11
N ARG A 116 -18.95 -19.10 -22.24
CA ARG A 116 -18.75 -19.04 -20.78
C ARG A 116 -18.15 -20.36 -20.31
N ARG A 117 -17.15 -20.25 -19.43
CA ARG A 117 -16.58 -21.40 -18.72
C ARG A 117 -17.62 -22.07 -17.83
N LYS A 118 -17.47 -23.37 -17.60
CA LYS A 118 -18.28 -24.10 -16.62
C LYS A 118 -17.99 -23.58 -15.21
N LYS A 119 -18.93 -23.76 -14.28
CA LYS A 119 -18.75 -23.40 -12.86
C LYS A 119 -17.49 -24.08 -12.33
N GLY A 120 -16.60 -23.32 -11.68
CA GLY A 120 -15.36 -23.82 -11.09
C GLY A 120 -14.15 -23.89 -12.04
N GLU A 121 -14.34 -23.97 -13.35
CA GLU A 121 -13.25 -24.13 -14.33
C GLU A 121 -12.29 -22.92 -14.31
N ARG A 122 -12.83 -21.70 -14.19
CA ARG A 122 -12.00 -20.50 -14.03
C ARG A 122 -11.18 -20.54 -12.73
N ALA A 123 -11.78 -20.98 -11.62
CA ALA A 123 -11.10 -21.07 -10.34
C ALA A 123 -9.97 -22.09 -10.39
N ALA A 124 -10.20 -23.25 -11.01
CA ALA A 124 -9.19 -24.26 -11.26
C ALA A 124 -8.02 -23.72 -12.10
N ALA A 125 -8.30 -23.01 -13.21
CA ALA A 125 -7.27 -22.40 -14.05
C ALA A 125 -6.45 -21.31 -13.31
N VAL A 126 -7.11 -20.52 -12.45
CA VAL A 126 -6.42 -19.53 -11.60
C VAL A 126 -5.54 -20.24 -10.55
N ALA A 127 -6.04 -21.30 -9.92
CA ALA A 127 -5.28 -22.09 -8.94
C ALA A 127 -4.07 -22.78 -9.58
N GLN A 128 -4.24 -23.40 -10.74
CA GLN A 128 -3.13 -23.98 -11.52
C GLN A 128 -2.05 -22.94 -11.82
N ARG A 129 -2.45 -21.73 -12.23
CA ARG A 129 -1.49 -20.62 -12.46
C ARG A 129 -0.82 -20.16 -11.17
N ALA A 130 -1.53 -20.12 -10.05
CA ALA A 130 -0.95 -19.77 -8.76
C ALA A 130 0.12 -20.78 -8.31
N ASN A 131 -0.05 -22.06 -8.68
CA ASN A 131 0.92 -23.13 -8.41
C ASN A 131 2.08 -23.20 -9.41
N GLY A 132 2.03 -22.42 -10.51
CA GLY A 132 3.08 -22.37 -11.51
C GLY A 132 4.35 -21.64 -11.04
N ALA A 133 5.43 -21.76 -11.82
CA ALA A 133 6.70 -21.09 -11.56
C ALA A 133 6.59 -19.55 -11.64
N TRP A 134 7.52 -18.85 -10.97
CA TRP A 134 7.63 -17.40 -11.04
C TRP A 134 8.40 -16.99 -12.31
N ARG A 135 7.89 -15.96 -13.01
CA ARG A 135 8.65 -15.22 -14.03
C ARG A 135 9.50 -14.14 -13.37
N ILE A 136 8.93 -13.48 -12.38
CA ILE A 136 9.61 -12.53 -11.49
C ILE A 136 9.11 -12.83 -10.09
N GLU A 137 10.03 -13.07 -9.16
CA GLU A 137 9.67 -13.37 -7.77
C GLU A 137 9.09 -12.13 -7.05
N PRO A 138 8.19 -12.35 -6.08
CA PRO A 138 7.75 -11.32 -5.14
C PRO A 138 8.92 -10.57 -4.49
N ARG A 139 8.72 -9.29 -4.19
CA ARG A 139 9.70 -8.45 -3.49
C ARG A 139 9.15 -7.95 -2.16
N ALA A 140 10.04 -7.80 -1.18
CA ALA A 140 9.67 -7.20 0.10
C ALA A 140 9.27 -5.73 -0.08
N ASN A 141 8.37 -5.24 0.76
CA ASN A 141 7.70 -3.95 0.57
C ASN A 141 8.15 -2.94 1.59
N TYR A 142 9.14 -2.14 1.20
CA TYR A 142 9.72 -1.10 2.03
C TYR A 142 8.70 -0.07 2.57
N MET A 143 7.51 0.09 1.97
CA MET A 143 6.45 0.97 2.51
C MET A 143 5.57 0.27 3.55
N GLU A 144 5.37 -1.03 3.38
CA GLU A 144 4.62 -1.89 4.30
C GLU A 144 5.45 -2.17 5.55
N ASP A 145 6.71 -2.54 5.36
CA ASP A 145 7.68 -2.68 6.43
C ASP A 145 7.82 -1.37 7.20
N ALA A 146 7.82 -0.22 6.52
CA ALA A 146 7.82 1.08 7.17
C ALA A 146 6.53 1.37 7.98
N LEU A 147 5.37 0.86 7.55
CA LEU A 147 4.12 0.98 8.31
C LEU A 147 4.14 0.09 9.55
N GLN A 148 4.69 -1.13 9.44
CA GLN A 148 4.83 -2.05 10.55
C GLN A 148 5.85 -1.53 11.59
N ASP A 149 7.00 -1.04 11.13
CA ASP A 149 8.04 -0.45 11.98
C ASP A 149 7.53 0.73 12.79
N GLU A 150 6.70 1.59 12.17
CA GLU A 150 6.21 2.82 12.79
C GLU A 150 4.79 2.67 13.37
N LYS A 151 4.27 1.44 13.43
CA LYS A 151 2.85 1.16 13.75
C LYS A 151 2.40 1.85 15.02
N ASP A 152 3.16 1.71 16.11
CA ASP A 152 2.81 2.28 17.41
C ASP A 152 2.81 3.81 17.38
N GLN A 153 3.79 4.41 16.69
CA GLN A 153 3.85 5.87 16.53
C GLN A 153 2.67 6.37 15.70
N VAL A 154 2.34 5.70 14.60
CA VAL A 154 1.21 6.08 13.75
C VAL A 154 -0.11 5.92 14.50
N GLN A 155 -0.29 4.82 15.25
CA GLN A 155 -1.46 4.62 16.10
C GLN A 155 -1.62 5.73 17.14
N SER A 156 -0.53 6.10 17.83
CA SER A 156 -0.51 7.19 18.80
C SER A 156 -0.91 8.53 18.16
N ILE A 157 -0.32 8.87 17.02
CA ILE A 157 -0.64 10.10 16.26
C ILE A 157 -2.12 10.14 15.86
N LEU A 158 -2.64 9.03 15.33
CA LEU A 158 -4.00 8.99 14.83
C LEU A 158 -5.01 9.00 15.98
N ARG A 159 -4.80 8.21 17.04
CA ARG A 159 -5.68 8.25 18.24
C ARG A 159 -5.78 9.66 18.82
N ALA A 160 -4.65 10.35 18.97
CA ALA A 160 -4.64 11.73 19.45
C ALA A 160 -5.39 12.68 18.51
N ALA A 161 -5.24 12.52 17.19
CA ALA A 161 -5.92 13.35 16.21
C ALA A 161 -7.44 13.11 16.15
N PHE A 162 -7.87 11.86 16.27
CA PHE A 162 -9.30 11.52 16.32
C PHE A 162 -9.94 12.00 17.62
N ALA A 163 -9.26 11.85 18.76
CA ALA A 163 -9.72 12.40 20.04
C ALA A 163 -9.85 13.92 20.01
N ALA A 164 -8.86 14.63 19.45
CA ALA A 164 -8.87 16.09 19.32
C ALA A 164 -9.88 16.61 18.28
N ALA A 165 -10.39 15.74 17.41
CA ALA A 165 -11.38 16.10 16.39
C ALA A 165 -12.82 15.87 16.84
N LEU A 166 -13.04 15.26 18.01
CA LEU A 166 -14.37 15.15 18.60
C LEU A 166 -14.76 16.49 19.25
N PRO A 167 -16.07 16.82 19.27
CA PRO A 167 -16.58 18.01 19.93
C PRO A 167 -16.44 17.95 21.46
#